data_AF-A0A6G0Y000-F1
#
_entry.id   AF-A0A6G0Y000-F1
#
_cell.length_a   1.000
_cell.length_b   1.000
_cell.length_c   1.000
_cell.angle_alpha   90.00
_cell.angle_beta   90.00
_cell.angle_gamma   90.00
#
_symmetry.space_group_name_H-M   'P 1'
#
loop_
_entity.id
_entity.type
_entity.pdbx_description
1 polymer ?
#
loop_
_entity_poly.entity_id
_entity_poly.type
_entity_poly.pdbx_seq_one_letter_code
_entity_poly.pdbx_strand_id
1 'polypeptide(L)'
;MADITKNNTSRRGRPAAVSIEEQLALFISHESLLFQNQNILRKLSDNIWKQLEELLDGKITAATLYFNLLQNRGNLMDKLIENTGRLPKNEEIIEYFSEDDNVLDASISSKSENDESENNIEFTIKLKFDDYRKLKPTVRNYKRGKYMKSYTTLKQHYWTSLFYERIWLEKKLPCNYVFKKCVIGNENTKHYFTFIGQCKDCLSKINGWSDDKPSEEDEIWRINICAEPPKKSKLLHTSKRQCKGAEREEVCKLLVHDLPSNWQREKVDKICNFGDKIPPHVYENHVLRQAKNEFKSKILGITEKCPISSLDILKQTSQNGSIHTICFNEFFVHYWSPFQIAVYKSANKLGHTKLAIDGTGSLVQQIKRAHSISHHIFLYEIVLYGYGVQVSVAQMLSEKQDMATIQYWLQKWLMTGVTFPKE
;
A
#
# COMPACT_ATOMS: atom_id res chain seq x y z
N MET A 1 -28.40 28.56 58.84
CA MET A 1 -28.72 27.93 57.55
C MET A 1 -28.33 28.91 56.45
N ALA A 2 -27.18 28.69 55.83
CA ALA A 2 -26.72 29.47 54.69
C ALA A 2 -26.20 28.47 53.66
N ASP A 3 -26.92 28.38 52.55
CA ASP A 3 -26.65 27.55 51.39
C ASP A 3 -25.36 28.02 50.71
N ILE A 4 -24.38 27.11 50.61
CA ILE A 4 -23.18 27.31 49.79
C ILE A 4 -23.47 26.67 48.45
N THR A 5 -23.89 27.51 47.50
CA THR A 5 -24.05 27.20 46.09
C THR A 5 -22.74 26.67 45.49
N LYS A 6 -22.78 25.42 45.01
CA LYS A 6 -21.74 24.80 44.18
C LYS A 6 -21.65 25.52 42.83
N ASN A 7 -20.55 26.24 42.61
CA ASN A 7 -20.14 26.70 41.29
C ASN A 7 -19.78 25.49 40.42
N ASN A 8 -20.71 25.08 39.57
CA ASN A 8 -20.53 24.00 38.61
C ASN A 8 -20.02 24.59 37.29
N THR A 9 -18.71 24.79 37.16
CA THR A 9 -18.09 25.16 35.88
C THR A 9 -18.17 23.98 34.92
N SER A 10 -19.10 24.09 33.97
CA SER A 10 -19.23 23.24 32.78
C SER A 10 -17.87 23.05 32.08
N ARG A 11 -17.24 21.87 32.24
CA ARG A 11 -16.07 21.48 31.44
C ARG A 11 -16.55 21.02 30.06
N ARG A 12 -16.38 21.87 29.03
CA ARG A 12 -16.51 21.47 27.63
C ARG A 12 -15.43 20.44 27.30
N GLY A 13 -15.83 19.22 26.97
CA GLY A 13 -14.95 18.15 26.50
C GLY A 13 -15.45 16.77 26.88
N ARG A 14 -15.06 15.75 26.11
CA ARG A 14 -15.31 14.35 26.47
C ARG A 14 -14.59 14.04 27.79
N PRO A 15 -15.26 13.49 28.82
CA PRO A 15 -14.58 13.11 30.06
C PRO A 15 -13.48 12.09 29.76
N ALA A 16 -12.33 12.24 30.42
CA ALA A 16 -11.21 11.31 30.28
C ALA A 16 -11.63 9.90 30.74
N ALA A 17 -11.15 8.87 30.04
CA ALA A 17 -11.49 7.47 30.37
C ALA A 17 -10.93 7.01 31.73
N VAL A 18 -9.91 7.69 32.22
CA VAL A 18 -9.29 7.52 33.54
C VAL A 18 -9.15 8.93 34.14
N SER A 19 -9.64 9.14 35.36
CA SER A 19 -9.55 10.45 36.00
C SER A 19 -8.10 10.78 36.40
N ILE A 20 -7.82 12.06 36.69
CA ILE A 20 -6.51 12.46 37.22
C ILE A 20 -6.28 11.84 38.61
N GLU A 21 -7.34 11.71 39.40
CA GLU A 21 -7.30 11.10 40.74
C GLU A 21 -7.00 9.60 40.67
N GLU A 22 -7.59 8.89 39.70
CA GLU A 22 -7.33 7.46 39.46
C GLU A 22 -5.89 7.22 38.99
N GLN A 23 -5.34 8.11 38.14
CA GLN A 23 -3.92 8.08 37.76
C GLN A 23 -3.00 8.34 38.96
N LEU A 24 -3.33 9.33 39.80
CA LEU A 24 -2.55 9.65 40.99
C LEU A 24 -2.52 8.48 41.98
N ALA A 25 -3.66 7.85 42.26
CA ALA A 25 -3.75 6.69 43.14
C ALA A 25 -2.92 5.51 42.62
N LEU A 26 -2.89 5.31 41.30
CA LEU A 26 -2.05 4.30 40.67
C LEU A 26 -0.55 4.60 40.84
N PHE A 27 -0.14 5.86 40.66
CA PHE A 27 1.27 6.24 40.84
C PHE A 27 1.72 6.15 42.30
N ILE A 28 0.88 6.53 43.26
CA ILE A 28 1.17 6.39 44.69
C ILE A 28 1.34 4.91 45.07
N SER A 29 0.45 4.03 44.59
CA SER A 29 0.52 2.59 44.91
C SER A 29 1.73 1.87 44.30
N HIS A 30 2.36 2.43 43.27
CA HIS A 30 3.50 1.82 42.56
C HIS A 30 4.75 2.70 42.58
N GLU A 31 4.82 3.66 43.51
CA GLU A 31 5.85 4.69 43.58
C GLU A 31 7.28 4.12 43.60
N SER A 32 7.50 3.06 44.38
CA SER A 32 8.80 2.40 44.53
C SER A 32 9.37 1.86 43.21
N LEU A 33 8.51 1.61 42.22
CA LEU A 33 8.88 1.10 40.91
C LEU A 33 9.13 2.23 39.90
N LEU A 34 8.46 3.38 40.06
CA LEU A 34 8.51 4.51 39.12
C LEU A 34 9.89 5.20 39.03
N PHE A 35 10.70 5.10 40.09
CA PHE A 35 12.00 5.76 40.17
C PHE A 35 13.15 4.75 40.24
N GLN A 36 14.27 5.06 39.57
CA GLN A 36 15.54 4.34 39.70
C GLN A 36 16.39 4.93 40.84
N ASN A 37 17.53 4.28 41.14
CA ASN A 37 18.49 4.75 42.13
C ASN A 37 18.75 6.26 41.96
N GLN A 38 18.61 7.03 43.05
CA GLN A 38 18.73 8.50 43.10
C GLN A 38 17.50 9.32 42.64
N ASN A 39 16.27 8.78 42.70
CA ASN A 39 14.99 9.48 42.40
C ASN A 39 14.86 9.95 40.93
N ILE A 40 15.48 9.25 39.99
CA ILE A 40 15.34 9.52 38.56
C ILE A 40 14.14 8.74 38.03
N LEU A 41 13.23 9.41 37.30
CA LEU A 41 12.06 8.76 36.70
C LEU A 41 12.49 7.72 35.66
N ARG A 42 11.92 6.51 35.71
CA ARG A 42 12.19 5.45 34.74
C ARG A 42 11.84 5.90 33.31
N LYS A 43 12.73 5.59 32.35
CA LYS A 43 12.51 5.89 30.92
C LYS A 43 11.23 5.24 30.39
N LEU A 44 10.68 5.80 29.31
CA LEU A 44 9.48 5.29 28.64
C LEU A 44 9.59 3.82 28.23
N SER A 45 10.79 3.36 27.88
CA SER A 45 11.06 1.98 27.46
C SER A 45 10.99 0.94 28.59
N ASP A 46 10.88 1.37 29.85
CA ASP A 46 10.80 0.47 30.98
C ASP A 46 9.44 -0.26 31.04
N ASN A 47 9.46 -1.55 31.40
CA ASN A 47 8.27 -2.40 31.39
C ASN A 47 7.22 -1.99 32.44
N ILE A 48 7.61 -1.21 33.45
CA ILE A 48 6.69 -0.68 34.46
C ILE A 48 5.54 0.10 33.81
N TRP A 49 5.79 0.89 32.77
CA TRP A 49 4.74 1.66 32.10
C TRP A 49 3.70 0.77 31.40
N LYS A 50 4.12 -0.39 30.88
CA LYS A 50 3.21 -1.40 30.33
C LYS A 50 2.40 -2.11 31.43
N GLN A 51 3.03 -2.42 32.57
CA GLN A 51 2.33 -2.99 33.73
C GLN A 51 1.25 -2.04 34.27
N LEU A 52 1.55 -0.74 34.36
CA LEU A 52 0.58 0.28 34.77
C LEU A 52 -0.57 0.44 33.76
N GLU A 53 -0.29 0.32 32.46
CA GLU A 53 -1.32 0.28 31.42
C GLU A 53 -2.26 -0.93 31.57
N GLU A 54 -1.72 -2.12 31.86
CA GLU A 54 -2.49 -3.34 32.09
C GLU A 54 -3.41 -3.21 33.31
N LEU A 55 -2.94 -2.60 34.40
CA LEU A 55 -3.74 -2.34 35.61
C LEU A 55 -4.93 -1.41 35.36
N LEU A 56 -4.83 -0.53 34.35
CA LEU A 56 -5.92 0.33 33.92
C LEU A 56 -6.77 -0.29 32.80
N ASP A 57 -6.70 -1.62 32.62
CA ASP A 57 -7.41 -2.39 31.58
C ASP A 57 -7.19 -1.83 30.16
N GLY A 58 -6.05 -1.17 29.92
CA GLY A 58 -5.76 -0.51 28.64
C GLY A 58 -6.64 0.71 28.35
N LYS A 59 -7.18 1.41 29.36
CA LYS A 59 -7.91 2.68 29.16
C LYS A 59 -7.00 3.87 28.80
N ILE A 60 -5.76 3.88 29.30
CA ILE A 60 -4.70 4.86 28.98
C ILE A 60 -3.41 4.14 28.54
N THR A 61 -2.61 4.71 27.63
CA THR A 61 -1.37 4.05 27.15
C THR A 61 -0.22 4.27 28.11
N ALA A 62 0.74 3.35 28.12
CA ALA A 62 2.03 3.48 28.80
C ALA A 62 2.71 4.84 28.49
N ALA A 63 2.74 5.24 27.22
CA ALA A 63 3.30 6.53 26.81
C ALA A 63 2.52 7.73 27.37
N THR A 64 1.20 7.67 27.37
CA THR A 64 0.39 8.76 27.94
C THR A 64 0.55 8.85 29.45
N LEU A 65 0.66 7.73 30.17
CA LEU A 65 0.96 7.72 31.61
C LEU A 65 2.32 8.36 31.90
N TYR A 66 3.36 7.94 31.17
CA TYR A 66 4.71 8.50 31.29
C TYR A 66 4.71 10.01 31.05
N PHE A 67 4.17 10.48 29.93
CA PHE A 67 4.17 11.90 29.60
C PHE A 67 3.26 12.73 30.50
N ASN A 68 2.14 12.18 30.99
CA ASN A 68 1.29 12.89 31.95
C ASN A 68 2.05 13.17 33.26
N LEU A 69 2.83 12.20 33.75
CA LEU A 69 3.64 12.38 34.94
C LEU A 69 4.85 13.29 34.66
N LEU A 70 5.60 13.03 33.59
CA LEU A 70 6.80 13.81 33.22
C LEU A 70 6.49 15.29 32.97
N GLN A 71 5.40 15.59 32.27
CA GLN A 71 4.95 16.97 31.99
C GLN A 71 4.10 17.56 33.13
N ASN A 72 4.00 16.87 34.26
CA ASN A 72 3.22 17.28 35.43
C ASN A 72 1.77 17.70 35.09
N ARG A 73 1.12 16.98 34.17
CA ARG A 73 -0.24 17.33 33.73
C ARG A 73 -1.23 17.15 34.86
N GLY A 74 -1.99 18.19 35.19
CA GLY A 74 -2.95 18.13 36.31
C GLY A 74 -2.28 18.07 37.69
N ASN A 75 -1.03 18.54 37.77
CA ASN A 75 -0.20 18.55 38.99
C ASN A 75 0.06 17.14 39.55
N LEU A 76 0.13 16.13 38.66
CA LEU A 76 0.32 14.74 39.05
C LEU A 76 1.67 14.50 39.72
N MET A 77 2.74 15.11 39.21
CA MET A 77 4.08 14.97 39.78
C MET A 77 4.17 15.70 41.12
N ASP A 78 3.65 16.93 41.20
CA ASP A 78 3.64 17.70 42.46
C ASP A 78 2.86 16.98 43.55
N LYS A 79 1.66 16.47 43.22
CA LYS A 79 0.84 15.69 44.17
C LYS A 79 1.48 14.37 44.55
N LEU A 80 2.22 13.73 43.64
CA LEU A 80 2.98 12.52 43.96
C LEU A 80 4.08 12.85 44.97
N ILE A 81 4.83 13.93 44.73
CA ILE A 81 5.89 14.41 45.64
C ILE A 81 5.33 14.80 47.01
N GLU A 82 4.19 15.51 47.07
CA GLU A 82 3.52 15.87 48.32
C GLU A 82 3.10 14.64 49.12
N ASN A 83 2.67 13.57 48.46
CA ASN A 83 2.23 12.34 49.13
C ASN A 83 3.38 11.43 49.55
N THR A 84 4.54 11.50 48.89
CA THR A 84 5.62 10.52 49.09
C THR A 84 6.93 11.12 49.61
N GLY A 85 7.08 12.44 49.61
CA GLY A 85 8.24 13.16 50.15
C GLY A 85 9.52 13.02 49.32
N ARG A 86 9.46 12.43 48.12
CA ARG A 86 10.63 12.24 47.25
C ARG A 86 10.78 13.36 46.23
N LEU A 87 11.91 14.06 46.26
CA LEU A 87 12.25 15.08 45.25
C LEU A 87 12.91 14.41 44.02
N PRO A 88 12.34 14.55 42.81
CA PRO A 88 12.97 14.08 41.58
C PRO A 88 14.15 14.97 41.20
N LYS A 89 15.26 14.37 40.72
CA LYS A 89 16.34 15.09 40.05
C LYS A 89 16.09 15.02 38.53
N ASN A 90 15.90 16.16 37.89
CA ASN A 90 15.75 16.23 36.44
C ASN A 90 17.12 16.17 35.77
N GLU A 91 17.33 15.21 34.87
CA GLU A 91 18.29 15.34 33.78
C GLU A 91 17.54 15.80 32.52
N GLU A 92 18.10 16.76 31.79
CA GLU A 92 17.67 17.10 30.45
C GLU A 92 17.95 15.90 29.52
N ILE A 93 16.92 15.07 29.29
CA ILE A 93 17.02 13.97 28.33
C ILE A 93 16.57 14.49 26.96
N ILE A 94 17.55 14.69 26.08
CA ILE A 94 17.34 14.83 24.63
C ILE A 94 17.01 13.43 24.09
N GLU A 95 15.74 13.18 23.75
CA GLU A 95 15.33 11.91 23.13
C GLU A 95 15.65 11.88 21.64
N TYR A 96 16.54 10.95 21.26
CA TYR A 96 16.69 10.45 19.90
C TYR A 96 15.45 9.60 19.56
N PHE A 97 14.70 9.99 18.54
CA PHE A 97 13.60 9.19 18.00
C PHE A 97 14.14 7.91 17.37
N SER A 98 13.82 6.75 17.94
CA SER A 98 13.96 5.46 17.26
C SER A 98 12.74 5.22 16.36
N GLU A 99 13.01 5.00 15.08
CA GLU A 99 12.07 4.48 14.10
C GLU A 99 11.75 3.01 14.42
N ASP A 100 10.70 2.76 15.19
CA ASP A 100 9.80 1.60 15.04
C ASP A 100 8.86 1.56 16.25
N ASP A 101 7.62 2.02 16.05
CA ASP A 101 6.43 1.23 16.39
C ASP A 101 5.16 1.99 16.02
N ASN A 102 4.33 1.32 15.23
CA ASN A 102 2.94 1.67 15.02
C ASN A 102 2.21 1.56 16.37
N VAL A 103 1.91 2.69 17.02
CA VAL A 103 0.65 3.02 17.74
C VAL A 103 0.92 4.28 18.56
N LEU A 104 0.51 5.44 18.04
CA LEU A 104 0.35 6.66 18.84
C LEU A 104 -1.03 7.26 18.54
N ASP A 105 -2.02 6.79 19.32
CA ASP A 105 -3.28 7.52 19.55
C ASP A 105 -2.97 8.64 20.56
N ALA A 106 -2.31 9.69 20.10
CA ALA A 106 -2.13 10.92 20.85
C ALA A 106 -3.37 11.80 20.63
N SER A 107 -4.12 12.01 21.71
CA SER A 107 -5.16 13.03 21.85
C SER A 107 -4.58 14.41 21.50
N ILE A 108 -5.11 15.01 20.44
CA ILE A 108 -4.86 16.42 20.14
C ILE A 108 -5.66 17.24 21.16
N SER A 109 -4.98 17.69 22.20
CA SER A 109 -5.36 18.92 22.89
C SER A 109 -5.19 20.06 21.90
N SER A 110 -6.24 20.83 21.69
CA SER A 110 -6.21 22.11 20.97
C SER A 110 -5.34 23.09 21.75
N LYS A 111 -4.03 23.06 21.49
CA LYS A 111 -3.18 24.22 21.73
C LYS A 111 -3.28 25.12 20.51
N SER A 112 -4.06 26.18 20.67
CA SER A 112 -3.91 27.42 19.93
C SER A 112 -2.55 28.01 20.29
N GLU A 113 -1.53 27.66 19.53
CA GLU A 113 -0.30 28.44 19.46
C GLU A 113 -0.41 29.21 18.14
N ASN A 114 -0.62 30.52 18.27
CA ASN A 114 -0.53 31.49 17.19
C ASN A 114 0.94 31.52 16.74
N ASP A 115 1.26 30.72 15.72
CA ASP A 115 2.41 30.99 14.88
C ASP A 115 1.92 31.68 13.60
N GLU A 116 2.48 32.85 13.37
CA GLU A 116 2.20 33.76 12.27
C GLU A 116 2.37 33.04 10.92
N SER A 117 1.26 32.93 10.18
CA SER A 117 1.15 32.77 8.72
C SER A 117 2.36 32.22 7.96
N GLU A 118 2.56 30.90 8.00
CA GLU A 118 2.97 30.20 6.78
C GLU A 118 1.76 30.26 5.82
N ASN A 119 1.94 30.80 4.60
CA ASN A 119 0.87 30.91 3.60
C ASN A 119 0.37 29.50 3.21
N ASN A 120 -0.62 29.00 3.94
CA ASN A 120 -1.27 27.74 3.66
C ASN A 120 -2.00 27.81 2.32
N ILE A 121 -1.92 26.73 1.55
CA ILE A 121 -2.59 26.59 0.27
C ILE A 121 -3.99 26.03 0.53
N GLU A 122 -5.00 26.89 0.41
CA GLU A 122 -6.40 26.53 0.59
C GLU A 122 -7.11 26.35 -0.76
N PHE A 123 -7.92 25.29 -0.85
CA PHE A 123 -8.73 24.97 -2.04
C PHE A 123 -9.79 23.91 -1.73
N THR A 124 -10.72 23.69 -2.65
CA THR A 124 -11.79 22.69 -2.51
C THR A 124 -11.69 21.67 -3.63
N ILE A 125 -11.75 20.38 -3.29
CA ILE A 125 -11.92 19.30 -4.27
C ILE A 125 -13.39 18.91 -4.36
N LYS A 126 -13.83 18.52 -5.56
CA LYS A 126 -15.20 18.11 -5.85
C LYS A 126 -15.25 16.63 -6.26
N LEU A 127 -16.09 15.85 -5.60
CA LEU A 127 -16.36 14.45 -5.93
C LEU A 127 -17.83 14.27 -6.31
N LYS A 128 -18.13 13.39 -7.26
CA LYS A 128 -19.52 13.06 -7.58
C LYS A 128 -20.14 12.23 -6.45
N PHE A 129 -21.45 12.30 -6.29
CA PHE A 129 -22.16 11.50 -5.28
C PHE A 129 -21.98 9.99 -5.52
N ASP A 130 -21.92 9.55 -6.78
CA ASP A 130 -21.62 8.15 -7.12
C ASP A 130 -20.23 7.71 -6.66
N ASP A 131 -19.26 8.61 -6.66
CA ASP A 131 -17.93 8.31 -6.12
C ASP A 131 -18.04 8.09 -4.61
N TYR A 132 -18.75 8.97 -3.89
CA TYR A 132 -19.02 8.79 -2.46
C TYR A 132 -19.75 7.47 -2.15
N ARG A 133 -20.72 7.06 -2.97
CA ARG A 133 -21.41 5.76 -2.82
C ARG A 133 -20.46 4.57 -2.88
N LYS A 134 -19.33 4.66 -3.57
CA LYS A 134 -18.29 3.61 -3.60
C LYS A 134 -17.40 3.62 -2.35
N LEU A 135 -17.31 4.75 -1.65
CA LEU A 135 -16.43 4.96 -0.49
C LEU A 135 -17.06 4.57 0.86
N LYS A 136 -18.29 4.02 0.86
CA LYS A 136 -19.20 3.87 2.03
C LYS A 136 -18.47 3.76 3.38
N PRO A 137 -18.86 4.57 4.38
CA PRO A 137 -18.28 4.50 5.72
C PRO A 137 -18.37 3.10 6.32
N THR A 138 -17.30 2.71 7.01
CA THR A 138 -17.15 1.43 7.71
C THR A 138 -16.74 1.68 9.15
N VAL A 139 -17.31 0.91 10.09
CA VAL A 139 -16.95 0.98 11.50
C VAL A 139 -15.70 0.15 11.74
N ARG A 140 -14.70 0.75 12.37
CA ARG A 140 -13.44 0.11 12.71
C ARG A 140 -13.28 0.05 14.21
N ASN A 141 -13.14 -1.16 14.74
CA ASN A 141 -12.98 -1.40 16.17
C ASN A 141 -11.50 -1.57 16.49
N TYR A 142 -11.00 -0.76 17.42
CA TYR A 142 -9.67 -0.87 18.00
C TYR A 142 -9.82 -1.45 19.40
N LYS A 143 -9.09 -2.54 19.65
CA LYS A 143 -9.07 -3.21 20.96
C LYS A 143 -7.70 -3.03 21.59
N ARG A 144 -7.67 -2.63 22.86
CA ARG A 144 -6.47 -2.56 23.69
C ARG A 144 -6.80 -3.18 25.05
N GLY A 145 -6.28 -4.38 25.33
CA GLY A 145 -6.73 -5.16 26.48
C GLY A 145 -8.24 -5.42 26.44
N LYS A 146 -8.96 -5.02 27.49
CA LYS A 146 -10.44 -5.07 27.55
C LYS A 146 -11.10 -3.82 26.95
N TYR A 147 -10.35 -2.73 26.76
CA TYR A 147 -10.88 -1.49 26.19
C TYR A 147 -11.13 -1.63 24.69
N MET A 148 -12.30 -1.17 24.24
CA MET A 148 -12.69 -1.14 22.84
C MET A 148 -13.13 0.26 22.42
N LYS A 149 -12.59 0.75 21.31
CA LYS A 149 -12.93 2.04 20.72
C LYS A 149 -13.26 1.86 19.26
N SER A 150 -14.47 2.26 18.87
CA SER A 150 -14.91 2.23 17.47
C SER A 150 -14.78 3.61 16.83
N TYR A 151 -14.38 3.63 15.56
CA TYR A 151 -14.38 4.83 14.73
C TYR A 151 -15.04 4.52 13.39
N THR A 152 -15.85 5.45 12.89
CA THR A 152 -16.40 5.37 11.54
C THR A 152 -15.41 6.02 10.58
N THR A 153 -14.98 5.28 9.54
CA THR A 153 -13.95 5.71 8.58
C THR A 153 -14.36 5.34 7.16
N LEU A 154 -13.88 6.06 6.13
CA LEU A 154 -14.10 5.64 4.75
C LEU A 154 -13.43 4.28 4.47
N LYS A 155 -14.00 3.51 3.55
CA LYS A 155 -13.50 2.16 3.21
C LYS A 155 -12.01 2.18 2.84
N GLN A 156 -11.21 1.40 3.55
CA GLN A 156 -9.77 1.34 3.32
C GLN A 156 -9.43 0.88 1.91
N HIS A 157 -8.39 1.47 1.31
CA HIS A 157 -7.90 1.18 -0.04
C HIS A 157 -8.83 1.63 -1.19
N TYR A 158 -9.82 2.47 -0.92
CA TYR A 158 -10.72 3.04 -1.95
C TYR A 158 -10.56 4.56 -2.08
N TRP A 159 -10.52 5.30 -0.96
CA TRP A 159 -10.60 6.76 -0.99
C TRP A 159 -9.27 7.46 -1.27
N THR A 160 -8.15 6.89 -0.82
CA THR A 160 -6.85 7.60 -0.81
C THR A 160 -6.35 7.96 -2.21
N SER A 161 -6.48 7.05 -3.17
CA SER A 161 -6.08 7.30 -4.56
C SER A 161 -6.97 8.32 -5.24
N LEU A 162 -8.29 8.17 -5.09
CA LEU A 162 -9.28 9.10 -5.62
C LEU A 162 -9.05 10.52 -5.11
N PHE A 163 -8.83 10.68 -3.81
CA PHE A 163 -8.61 12.00 -3.21
C PHE A 163 -7.32 12.63 -3.72
N TYR A 164 -6.26 11.83 -3.84
CA TYR A 164 -4.98 12.31 -4.36
C TYR A 164 -5.10 12.80 -5.81
N GLU A 165 -5.83 12.06 -6.66
CA GLU A 165 -6.08 12.47 -8.04
C GLU A 165 -6.82 13.79 -8.11
N ARG A 166 -7.89 13.98 -7.31
CA ARG A 166 -8.63 15.25 -7.26
C ARG A 166 -7.75 16.40 -6.75
N ILE A 167 -6.92 16.17 -5.73
CA ILE A 167 -5.96 17.16 -5.22
C ILE A 167 -4.94 17.54 -6.31
N TRP A 168 -4.44 16.56 -7.06
CA TRP A 168 -3.49 16.81 -8.14
C TRP A 168 -4.13 17.62 -9.28
N LEU A 169 -5.36 17.28 -9.68
CA LEU A 169 -6.07 18.01 -10.74
C LEU A 169 -6.32 19.49 -10.37
N GLU A 170 -6.66 19.78 -9.11
CA GLU A 170 -6.94 21.15 -8.66
C GLU A 170 -5.68 22.00 -8.46
N LYS A 171 -4.59 21.43 -7.91
CA LYS A 171 -3.41 22.23 -7.51
C LYS A 171 -2.04 21.75 -8.01
N LYS A 172 -1.93 20.56 -8.61
CA LYS A 172 -0.67 19.97 -9.11
C LYS A 172 0.49 20.02 -8.10
N LEU A 173 0.19 19.77 -6.81
CA LEU A 173 1.20 19.77 -5.75
C LEU A 173 2.20 18.62 -5.95
N PRO A 174 3.52 18.87 -5.90
CA PRO A 174 4.54 17.83 -6.15
C PRO A 174 4.60 16.74 -5.06
N CYS A 175 3.92 16.97 -3.93
CA CYS A 175 3.97 16.15 -2.74
C CYS A 175 3.33 14.77 -2.93
N ASN A 176 4.04 13.70 -2.57
CA ASN A 176 3.46 12.38 -2.39
C ASN A 176 2.85 12.24 -0.98
N TYR A 177 1.57 12.63 -0.83
CA TYR A 177 0.87 12.61 0.45
C TYR A 177 0.48 11.19 0.88
N VAL A 178 1.01 10.75 2.03
CA VAL A 178 0.56 9.55 2.74
C VAL A 178 -0.55 9.96 3.70
N PHE A 179 -1.77 9.48 3.46
CA PHE A 179 -2.91 9.75 4.32
C PHE A 179 -2.92 8.80 5.52
N LYS A 180 -3.01 9.35 6.74
CA LYS A 180 -2.88 8.61 8.00
C LYS A 180 -4.19 8.49 8.76
N LYS A 181 -4.96 9.58 8.84
CA LYS A 181 -6.22 9.64 9.62
C LYS A 181 -7.36 9.99 8.68
N CYS A 182 -8.45 9.25 8.76
CA CYS A 182 -9.71 9.51 8.06
C CYS A 182 -10.84 9.14 9.01
N VAL A 183 -11.69 10.12 9.33
CA VAL A 183 -12.75 9.95 10.33
C VAL A 183 -14.03 10.58 9.80
N ILE A 184 -15.12 9.85 9.98
CA ILE A 184 -16.48 10.34 9.83
C ILE A 184 -16.95 10.76 11.23
N GLY A 185 -17.23 12.05 11.34
CA GLY A 185 -17.75 12.70 12.52
C GLY A 185 -19.14 12.21 12.91
N ASN A 186 -19.47 12.37 14.18
CA ASN A 186 -20.84 12.22 14.69
C ASN A 186 -21.49 13.61 14.84
N GLU A 187 -22.74 13.66 15.30
CA GLU A 187 -23.49 14.91 15.48
C GLU A 187 -22.78 15.94 16.40
N ASN A 188 -21.83 15.49 17.23
CA ASN A 188 -21.09 16.32 18.17
C ASN A 188 -19.73 16.81 17.63
N THR A 189 -19.34 16.43 16.41
CA THR A 189 -18.10 16.90 15.80
C THR A 189 -18.35 18.09 14.87
N LYS A 190 -17.41 19.04 14.85
CA LYS A 190 -17.47 20.24 14.00
C LYS A 190 -17.62 19.92 12.50
N HIS A 191 -17.00 18.84 12.05
CA HIS A 191 -16.96 18.46 10.64
C HIS A 191 -17.52 17.04 10.49
N TYR A 192 -18.39 16.83 9.50
CA TYR A 192 -18.87 15.49 9.13
C TYR A 192 -17.72 14.57 8.70
N PHE A 193 -16.74 15.09 7.98
CA PHE A 193 -15.61 14.29 7.49
C PHE A 193 -14.31 15.03 7.68
N THR A 194 -13.26 14.32 8.09
CA THR A 194 -11.90 14.85 8.17
C THR A 194 -10.88 13.83 7.71
N PHE A 195 -9.80 14.31 7.11
CA PHE A 195 -8.59 13.52 6.91
C PHE A 195 -7.33 14.34 7.13
N ILE A 196 -6.25 13.63 7.46
CA ILE A 196 -4.90 14.19 7.62
C ILE A 196 -3.92 13.34 6.82
N GLY A 197 -3.01 14.00 6.12
CA GLY A 197 -1.91 13.40 5.39
C GLY A 197 -0.62 14.17 5.57
N GLN A 198 0.47 13.52 5.15
CA GLN A 198 1.81 14.09 5.22
C GLN A 198 2.61 13.65 4.00
N CYS A 199 3.37 14.57 3.40
CA CYS A 199 4.25 14.23 2.29
C CYS A 199 5.37 13.31 2.76
N LYS A 200 5.63 12.22 2.00
CA LYS A 200 6.74 11.31 2.28
C LYS A 200 8.11 11.95 2.09
N ASP A 201 8.24 12.89 1.14
CA ASP A 201 9.55 13.45 0.75
C ASP A 201 9.93 14.70 1.54
N CYS A 202 8.97 15.60 1.79
CA CYS A 202 9.21 16.91 2.40
C CYS A 202 8.49 17.13 3.73
N LEU A 203 7.71 16.14 4.19
CA LEU A 203 6.96 16.18 5.45
C LEU A 203 5.89 17.29 5.56
N SER A 204 5.64 18.08 4.50
CA SER A 204 4.53 19.04 4.44
C SER A 204 3.20 18.35 4.73
N LYS A 205 2.39 18.96 5.59
CA LYS A 205 1.09 18.40 6.00
C LYS A 205 -0.02 18.80 5.03
N ILE A 206 -1.06 17.98 4.99
CA ILE A 206 -2.31 18.28 4.29
C ILE A 206 -3.48 17.83 5.15
N ASN A 207 -4.46 18.71 5.31
CA ASN A 207 -5.68 18.44 6.03
C ASN A 207 -6.86 18.67 5.08
N GLY A 208 -7.91 17.88 5.23
CA GLY A 208 -9.15 18.15 4.51
C GLY A 208 -10.36 17.83 5.35
N TRP A 209 -11.45 18.58 5.13
CA TRP A 209 -12.70 18.42 5.86
C TRP A 209 -13.93 18.73 4.99
N SER A 210 -15.07 18.17 5.40
CA SER A 210 -16.39 18.51 4.90
C SER A 210 -17.30 18.70 6.10
N ASP A 211 -18.04 19.80 6.11
CA ASP A 211 -18.98 20.12 7.19
C ASP A 211 -20.22 19.25 7.07
N ASP A 212 -20.75 19.13 5.86
CA ASP A 212 -21.99 18.41 5.59
C ASP A 212 -21.75 16.99 5.07
N LYS A 213 -22.72 16.12 5.35
CA LYS A 213 -22.81 14.80 4.73
C LYS A 213 -23.29 14.97 3.29
N PRO A 214 -22.63 14.34 2.30
CA PRO A 214 -23.08 14.44 0.93
C PRO A 214 -24.48 13.84 0.75
N SER A 215 -25.34 14.56 0.02
CA SER A 215 -26.71 14.17 -0.32
C SER A 215 -26.82 13.78 -1.80
N GLU A 216 -27.86 13.01 -2.16
CA GLU A 216 -28.17 12.69 -3.56
C GLU A 216 -28.60 13.94 -4.34
N GLU A 217 -29.23 14.91 -3.67
CA GLU A 217 -29.73 16.15 -4.26
C GLU A 217 -28.59 17.10 -4.66
N ASP A 218 -27.51 17.15 -3.88
CA ASP A 218 -26.38 18.05 -4.14
C ASP A 218 -25.50 17.61 -5.31
N GLU A 219 -25.60 16.33 -5.71
CA GLU A 219 -24.79 15.59 -6.71
C GLU A 219 -23.26 15.62 -6.51
N ILE A 220 -22.74 16.56 -5.72
CA ILE A 220 -21.33 16.89 -5.57
C ILE A 220 -20.99 17.00 -4.09
N TRP A 221 -20.07 16.15 -3.66
CA TRP A 221 -19.43 16.26 -2.36
C TRP A 221 -18.24 17.22 -2.43
N ARG A 222 -18.29 18.30 -1.66
CA ARG A 222 -17.21 19.31 -1.56
C ARG A 222 -16.35 19.03 -0.34
N ILE A 223 -15.04 18.96 -0.54
CA ILE A 223 -14.08 18.76 0.55
C ILE A 223 -13.09 19.91 0.52
N ASN A 224 -13.07 20.69 1.60
CA ASN A 224 -12.13 21.77 1.79
C ASN A 224 -10.77 21.20 2.17
N ILE A 225 -9.71 21.74 1.58
CA ILE A 225 -8.33 21.30 1.73
C ILE A 225 -7.49 22.48 2.19
N CYS A 226 -6.65 22.25 3.19
CA CYS A 226 -5.60 23.14 3.63
C CYS A 226 -4.28 22.37 3.59
N ALA A 227 -3.34 22.82 2.76
CA ALA A 227 -2.03 22.17 2.60
C ALA A 227 -0.90 23.13 2.94
N GLU A 228 0.09 22.65 3.69
CA GLU A 228 1.35 23.38 3.86
C GLU A 228 2.08 23.48 2.50
N PRO A 229 2.75 24.61 2.21
CA PRO A 229 3.57 24.71 1.01
C PRO A 229 4.65 23.60 0.99
N PRO A 230 5.05 23.10 -0.19
CA PRO A 230 6.10 22.10 -0.29
C PRO A 230 7.42 22.62 0.30
N LYS A 231 7.94 21.93 1.33
CA LYS A 231 9.20 22.30 2.00
C LYS A 231 10.47 21.99 1.19
N LYS A 232 10.32 21.32 0.04
CA LYS A 232 11.41 20.95 -0.88
C LYS A 232 11.02 21.32 -2.31
N SER A 233 12.01 21.52 -3.17
CA SER A 233 11.78 21.78 -4.59
C SER A 233 11.06 20.61 -5.27
N LYS A 234 10.37 20.89 -6.40
CA LYS A 234 9.66 19.85 -7.19
C LYS A 234 10.59 18.70 -7.57
N LEU A 235 11.86 18.96 -7.88
CA LEU A 235 12.83 17.95 -8.32
C LEU A 235 13.14 16.92 -7.23
N LEU A 236 13.20 17.33 -5.96
CA LEU A 236 13.53 16.46 -4.83
C LEU A 236 12.41 15.49 -4.40
N HIS A 237 11.20 15.64 -4.94
CA HIS A 237 10.07 14.75 -4.66
C HIS A 237 10.12 13.47 -5.50
N THR A 238 10.94 12.49 -5.14
CA THR A 238 11.17 11.30 -5.96
C THR A 238 10.20 10.16 -5.69
N SER A 239 9.52 10.16 -4.54
CA SER A 239 8.70 9.03 -4.13
C SER A 239 7.42 8.89 -4.97
N LYS A 240 7.06 7.64 -5.26
CA LYS A 240 5.80 7.27 -5.94
C LYS A 240 4.76 6.79 -4.95
N ARG A 241 3.48 6.91 -5.32
CA ARG A 241 2.37 6.30 -4.59
C ARG A 241 2.38 4.79 -4.79
N GLN A 242 1.87 4.08 -3.79
CA GLN A 242 1.68 2.65 -3.90
C GLN A 242 0.43 2.34 -4.71
N CYS A 243 0.56 1.57 -5.79
CA CYS A 243 -0.57 1.04 -6.56
C CYS A 243 -1.23 -0.10 -5.77
N LYS A 244 -2.31 0.20 -5.05
CA LYS A 244 -3.00 -0.73 -4.13
C LYS A 244 -4.52 -0.55 -4.21
N GLY A 245 -5.26 -1.55 -3.71
CA GLY A 245 -6.70 -1.42 -3.51
C GLY A 245 -7.51 -1.39 -4.80
N ALA A 246 -8.60 -0.63 -4.77
CA ALA A 246 -9.53 -0.47 -5.89
C ALA A 246 -8.84 0.05 -7.14
N GLU A 247 -7.96 1.05 -7.00
CA GLU A 247 -7.19 1.59 -8.13
C GLU A 247 -6.31 0.52 -8.78
N ARG A 248 -5.66 -0.35 -7.99
CA ARG A 248 -4.86 -1.45 -8.56
C ARG A 248 -5.73 -2.37 -9.41
N GLU A 249 -6.92 -2.72 -8.94
CA GLU A 249 -7.84 -3.57 -9.71
C GLU A 249 -8.30 -2.91 -11.01
N GLU A 250 -8.62 -1.61 -10.98
CA GLU A 250 -9.01 -0.84 -12.16
C GLU A 250 -7.87 -0.76 -13.18
N VAL A 251 -6.65 -0.42 -12.72
CA VAL A 251 -5.45 -0.40 -13.56
C VAL A 251 -5.16 -1.77 -14.16
N CYS A 252 -5.28 -2.84 -13.36
CA CYS A 252 -5.06 -4.20 -13.86
C CYS A 252 -6.03 -4.61 -14.97
N LYS A 253 -7.32 -4.24 -14.85
CA LYS A 253 -8.32 -4.51 -15.89
C LYS A 253 -7.93 -3.88 -17.22
N LEU A 254 -7.47 -2.63 -17.20
CA LEU A 254 -6.96 -1.94 -18.38
C LEU A 254 -5.70 -2.62 -18.94
N LEU A 255 -4.77 -2.99 -18.07
CA LEU A 255 -3.51 -3.61 -18.45
C LEU A 255 -3.62 -5.03 -18.99
N VAL A 256 -4.76 -5.73 -18.86
CA VAL A 256 -4.89 -7.09 -19.43
C VAL A 256 -4.62 -7.08 -20.92
N HIS A 257 -5.17 -6.09 -21.61
CA HIS A 257 -5.14 -5.94 -23.07
C HIS A 257 -4.12 -4.91 -23.57
N ASP A 258 -3.37 -4.27 -22.66
CA ASP A 258 -2.44 -3.20 -23.01
C ASP A 258 -1.06 -3.35 -22.32
N LEU A 259 -0.07 -2.57 -22.77
CA LEU A 259 1.27 -2.55 -22.21
C LEU A 259 1.37 -1.53 -21.06
N PRO A 260 2.10 -1.86 -19.97
CA PRO A 260 2.41 -0.91 -18.90
C PRO A 260 2.95 0.45 -19.37
N SER A 261 3.78 0.45 -20.41
CA SER A 261 4.36 1.66 -21.00
C SER A 261 3.32 2.53 -21.71
N ASN A 262 2.33 1.92 -22.36
CA ASN A 262 1.25 2.63 -23.04
C ASN A 262 0.34 3.29 -22.01
N TRP A 263 -0.10 2.53 -21.01
CA TRP A 263 -0.87 3.06 -19.88
C TRP A 263 -0.16 4.24 -19.20
N GLN A 264 1.15 4.13 -18.99
CA GLN A 264 1.93 5.20 -18.38
C GLN A 264 1.93 6.46 -19.25
N ARG A 265 2.15 6.31 -20.56
CA ARG A 265 2.12 7.41 -21.53
C ARG A 265 0.77 8.08 -21.57
N GLU A 266 -0.30 7.31 -21.75
CA GLU A 266 -1.67 7.83 -21.75
C GLU A 266 -2.04 8.56 -20.46
N LYS A 267 -1.62 8.02 -19.30
CA LYS A 267 -1.90 8.67 -18.02
C LYS A 267 -1.15 9.98 -17.89
N VAL A 268 0.12 10.04 -18.31
CA VAL A 268 0.90 11.28 -18.34
C VAL A 268 0.26 12.30 -19.29
N ASP A 269 -0.08 11.90 -20.51
CA ASP A 269 -0.67 12.78 -21.52
C ASP A 269 -2.01 13.39 -21.04
N LYS A 270 -2.77 12.66 -20.22
CA LYS A 270 -4.04 13.13 -19.64
C LYS A 270 -3.88 14.17 -18.53
N ILE A 271 -2.79 14.15 -17.77
CA ILE A 271 -2.69 14.91 -16.49
C ILE A 271 -1.48 15.86 -16.41
N CYS A 272 -0.54 15.75 -17.35
CA CYS A 272 0.70 16.53 -17.39
C CYS A 272 0.77 17.33 -18.69
N ASN A 273 1.26 18.58 -18.57
CA ASN A 273 1.69 19.36 -19.72
C ASN A 273 3.15 19.07 -20.04
N PHE A 274 3.61 19.45 -21.23
CA PHE A 274 5.02 19.36 -21.59
C PHE A 274 5.91 20.13 -20.58
N GLY A 275 6.94 19.47 -20.06
CA GLY A 275 7.84 20.02 -19.03
C GLY A 275 7.36 19.82 -17.59
N ASP A 276 6.13 19.33 -17.36
CA ASP A 276 5.67 18.97 -16.00
C ASP A 276 6.43 17.74 -15.48
N LYS A 277 6.67 17.72 -14.15
CA LYS A 277 7.17 16.53 -13.49
C LYS A 277 6.07 15.46 -13.42
N ILE A 278 6.44 14.22 -13.76
CA ILE A 278 5.54 13.07 -13.68
C ILE A 278 5.04 12.87 -12.23
N PRO A 279 3.72 12.91 -11.97
CA PRO A 279 3.18 12.84 -10.63
C PRO A 279 3.47 11.53 -9.91
N PRO A 280 3.39 11.52 -8.57
CA PRO A 280 3.51 10.31 -7.77
C PRO A 280 2.48 9.21 -8.06
N HIS A 281 1.29 9.55 -8.57
CA HIS A 281 0.23 8.59 -8.91
C HIS A 281 0.31 8.01 -10.34
N VAL A 282 1.39 8.33 -11.07
CA VAL A 282 1.82 7.61 -12.27
C VAL A 282 2.87 6.59 -11.86
N TYR A 283 2.50 5.32 -11.95
CA TYR A 283 3.28 4.18 -11.48
C TYR A 283 4.43 3.83 -12.42
N GLU A 284 5.41 3.14 -11.87
CA GLU A 284 6.53 2.59 -12.63
C GLU A 284 6.15 1.30 -13.34
N ASN A 285 6.82 1.03 -14.47
CA ASN A 285 6.55 -0.14 -15.30
C ASN A 285 6.66 -1.47 -14.54
N HIS A 286 7.62 -1.62 -13.63
CA HIS A 286 7.78 -2.86 -12.87
C HIS A 286 6.58 -3.11 -11.94
N VAL A 287 6.04 -2.06 -11.30
CA VAL A 287 4.84 -2.14 -10.45
C VAL A 287 3.62 -2.53 -11.27
N LEU A 288 3.45 -1.92 -12.45
CA LEU A 288 2.35 -2.22 -13.37
C LEU A 288 2.45 -3.63 -13.95
N ARG A 289 3.66 -4.09 -14.32
CA ARG A 289 3.92 -5.47 -14.77
C ARG A 289 3.56 -6.48 -13.70
N GLN A 290 3.97 -6.23 -12.46
CA GLN A 290 3.62 -7.08 -11.33
C GLN A 290 2.10 -7.11 -11.11
N ALA A 291 1.44 -5.96 -11.15
CA ALA A 291 -0.02 -5.85 -11.01
C ALA A 291 -0.76 -6.65 -12.08
N LYS A 292 -0.35 -6.47 -13.34
CA LYS A 292 -0.86 -7.24 -14.49
C LYS A 292 -0.65 -8.75 -14.30
N ASN A 293 0.52 -9.17 -13.84
CA ASN A 293 0.83 -10.57 -13.60
C ASN A 293 -0.07 -11.17 -12.52
N GLU A 294 -0.15 -10.53 -11.34
CA GLU A 294 -1.02 -10.97 -10.24
C GLU A 294 -2.49 -11.11 -10.68
N PHE A 295 -2.98 -10.15 -11.46
CA PHE A 295 -4.34 -10.18 -12.00
C PHE A 295 -4.54 -11.33 -12.98
N LYS A 296 -3.59 -11.55 -13.91
CA LYS A 296 -3.63 -12.68 -14.85
C LYS A 296 -3.55 -14.03 -14.13
N SER A 297 -2.65 -14.18 -13.16
CA SER A 297 -2.56 -15.39 -12.34
C SER A 297 -3.89 -15.70 -11.67
N LYS A 298 -4.57 -14.69 -11.12
CA LYS A 298 -5.89 -14.86 -10.51
C LYS A 298 -6.95 -15.33 -11.51
N ILE A 299 -6.99 -14.76 -12.72
CA ILE A 299 -7.95 -15.16 -13.78
C ILE A 299 -7.67 -16.58 -14.26
N LEU A 300 -6.39 -16.91 -14.46
CA LEU A 300 -5.96 -18.21 -14.96
C LEU A 300 -5.97 -19.31 -13.88
N GLY A 301 -6.31 -18.97 -12.63
CA GLY A 301 -6.29 -19.91 -11.51
C GLY A 301 -4.88 -20.39 -11.13
N ILE A 302 -3.84 -19.63 -11.48
CA ILE A 302 -2.45 -19.96 -11.14
C ILE A 302 -2.23 -19.62 -9.67
N THR A 303 -2.23 -20.64 -8.82
CA THR A 303 -1.98 -20.55 -7.38
C THR A 303 -0.55 -20.90 -7.01
N GLU A 304 0.06 -21.77 -7.81
CA GLU A 304 1.41 -22.27 -7.57
C GLU A 304 2.46 -21.22 -7.99
N LYS A 305 3.43 -20.98 -7.09
CA LYS A 305 4.49 -19.99 -7.30
C LYS A 305 5.68 -20.60 -8.02
N CYS A 306 5.87 -21.92 -7.91
CA CYS A 306 6.88 -22.65 -8.65
C CYS A 306 6.51 -22.70 -10.15
N PRO A 307 7.25 -22.05 -11.06
CA PRO A 307 6.88 -22.00 -12.48
C PRO A 307 6.79 -23.39 -13.12
N ILE A 308 7.63 -24.33 -12.71
CA ILE A 308 7.66 -25.69 -13.28
C ILE A 308 6.43 -26.49 -12.84
N SER A 309 6.09 -26.43 -11.55
CA SER A 309 4.87 -27.07 -11.03
C SER A 309 3.62 -26.46 -11.66
N SER A 310 3.59 -25.14 -11.86
CA SER A 310 2.51 -24.46 -12.58
C SER A 310 2.38 -24.94 -14.03
N LEU A 311 3.50 -25.18 -14.73
CA LEU A 311 3.47 -25.73 -16.09
C LEU A 311 2.91 -27.16 -16.13
N ASP A 312 3.24 -28.00 -15.14
CA ASP A 312 2.70 -29.37 -15.06
C ASP A 312 1.19 -29.37 -14.82
N ILE A 313 0.71 -28.51 -13.90
CA ILE A 313 -0.73 -28.32 -13.68
C ILE A 313 -1.41 -27.82 -14.96
N LEU A 314 -0.84 -26.84 -15.66
CA LEU A 314 -1.40 -26.30 -16.90
C LEU A 314 -1.45 -27.37 -18.00
N LYS A 315 -0.41 -28.20 -18.13
CA LYS A 315 -0.35 -29.31 -19.07
C LYS A 315 -1.48 -30.31 -18.84
N GLN A 316 -1.87 -30.54 -17.59
CA GLN A 316 -2.93 -31.49 -17.23
C GLN A 316 -4.33 -30.87 -17.24
N THR A 317 -4.42 -29.53 -17.32
CA THR A 317 -5.68 -28.78 -17.22
C THR A 317 -5.96 -27.97 -18.50
N SER A 318 -5.82 -26.64 -18.43
CA SER A 318 -6.27 -25.70 -19.47
C SER A 318 -5.43 -25.72 -20.74
N GLN A 319 -4.19 -26.22 -20.68
CA GLN A 319 -3.25 -26.29 -21.81
C GLN A 319 -2.94 -27.74 -22.22
N ASN A 320 -3.85 -28.67 -21.92
CA ASN A 320 -3.74 -30.05 -22.36
C ASN A 320 -3.66 -30.13 -23.90
N GLY A 321 -2.73 -30.95 -24.39
CA GLY A 321 -2.40 -31.06 -25.81
C GLY A 321 -1.59 -29.89 -26.39
N SER A 322 -1.30 -28.85 -25.60
CA SER A 322 -0.46 -27.72 -26.02
C SER A 322 0.93 -27.72 -25.39
N ILE A 323 1.07 -28.27 -24.17
CA ILE A 323 2.36 -28.46 -23.50
C ILE A 323 2.74 -29.94 -23.59
N HIS A 324 3.87 -30.25 -24.21
CA HIS A 324 4.21 -31.62 -24.59
C HIS A 324 5.25 -32.24 -23.67
N THR A 325 6.28 -31.49 -23.32
CA THR A 325 7.40 -31.97 -22.49
C THR A 325 7.80 -30.90 -21.50
N ILE A 326 8.11 -31.31 -20.27
CA ILE A 326 8.63 -30.45 -19.21
C ILE A 326 9.79 -31.20 -18.58
N CYS A 327 10.97 -30.59 -18.55
CA CYS A 327 12.13 -31.08 -17.80
C CYS A 327 12.40 -30.14 -16.62
N PHE A 328 12.67 -30.71 -15.45
CA PHE A 328 12.93 -29.93 -14.23
C PHE A 328 14.39 -29.50 -14.08
N ASN A 329 15.32 -30.44 -14.23
CA ASN A 329 16.75 -30.21 -14.06
C ASN A 329 17.41 -30.03 -15.42
N GLU A 330 18.10 -28.90 -15.61
CA GLU A 330 18.34 -28.32 -16.93
C GLU A 330 17.01 -28.08 -17.64
N PHE A 331 16.29 -27.06 -17.18
CA PHE A 331 14.91 -26.81 -17.57
C PHE A 331 14.77 -26.69 -19.09
N PHE A 332 13.79 -27.40 -19.62
CA PHE A 332 13.23 -27.08 -20.92
C PHE A 332 11.74 -27.45 -20.97
N VAL A 333 10.98 -26.74 -21.79
CA VAL A 333 9.57 -27.03 -22.07
C VAL A 333 9.31 -26.92 -23.56
N HIS A 334 8.65 -27.94 -24.11
CA HIS A 334 8.19 -27.95 -25.50
C HIS A 334 6.71 -27.64 -25.52
N TYR A 335 6.30 -26.65 -26.33
CA TYR A 335 4.91 -26.29 -26.44
C TYR A 335 4.53 -25.82 -27.85
N TRP A 336 3.32 -26.20 -28.25
CA TRP A 336 2.62 -25.77 -29.45
C TRP A 336 1.17 -26.22 -29.37
N SER A 337 0.25 -25.38 -29.81
CA SER A 337 -1.18 -25.68 -29.83
C SER A 337 -1.59 -26.56 -31.02
N PRO A 338 -2.71 -27.30 -30.92
CA PRO A 338 -3.31 -27.99 -32.06
C PRO A 338 -3.60 -27.05 -33.25
N PHE A 339 -3.93 -25.79 -32.96
CA PHE A 339 -4.15 -24.77 -34.00
C PHE A 339 -2.88 -24.47 -34.78
N GLN A 340 -1.73 -24.30 -34.11
CA GLN A 340 -0.44 -24.10 -34.78
C GLN A 340 -0.08 -25.26 -35.71
N ILE A 341 -0.36 -26.50 -35.28
CA ILE A 341 -0.18 -27.70 -36.13
C ILE A 341 -1.11 -27.65 -37.36
N ALA A 342 -2.36 -27.25 -37.19
CA ALA A 342 -3.32 -27.12 -38.30
C ALA A 342 -2.91 -26.03 -39.30
N VAL A 343 -2.40 -24.89 -38.80
CA VAL A 343 -1.85 -23.81 -39.63
C VAL A 343 -0.67 -24.33 -40.45
N TYR A 344 0.29 -24.99 -39.83
CA TYR A 344 1.44 -25.54 -40.54
C TYR A 344 1.03 -26.55 -41.63
N LYS A 345 0.16 -27.51 -41.29
CA LYS A 345 -0.33 -28.51 -42.26
C LYS A 345 -1.06 -27.88 -43.44
N SER A 346 -1.88 -26.87 -43.19
CA SER A 346 -2.60 -26.15 -44.24
C SER A 346 -1.64 -25.39 -45.15
N ALA A 347 -0.66 -24.71 -44.57
CA ALA A 347 0.30 -23.95 -45.31
C ALA A 347 1.21 -24.86 -46.16
N ASN A 348 1.68 -25.99 -45.63
CA ASN A 348 2.52 -26.92 -46.40
C ASN A 348 1.80 -27.56 -47.59
N LYS A 349 0.48 -27.77 -47.50
CA LYS A 349 -0.34 -28.20 -48.65
C LYS A 349 -0.33 -27.19 -49.80
N LEU A 350 -0.18 -25.90 -49.52
CA LEU A 350 -0.13 -24.83 -50.51
C LEU A 350 1.25 -24.69 -51.18
N GLY A 351 2.21 -25.55 -50.84
CA GLY A 351 3.41 -25.78 -51.65
C GLY A 351 4.58 -24.83 -51.46
N HIS A 352 4.40 -23.67 -50.81
CA HIS A 352 5.45 -22.65 -50.64
C HIS A 352 5.57 -22.16 -49.20
N THR A 353 5.99 -23.06 -48.30
CA THR A 353 6.21 -22.74 -46.88
C THR A 353 7.64 -22.98 -46.49
N LYS A 354 8.29 -21.92 -46.02
CA LYS A 354 9.64 -21.97 -45.48
C LYS A 354 9.58 -21.89 -43.96
N LEU A 355 10.46 -22.62 -43.29
CA LEU A 355 10.61 -22.52 -41.84
C LEU A 355 11.90 -21.77 -41.50
N ALA A 356 11.81 -20.91 -40.49
CA ALA A 356 12.95 -20.33 -39.80
C ALA A 356 12.93 -20.81 -38.36
N ILE A 357 14.10 -21.13 -37.82
CA ILE A 357 14.27 -21.49 -36.42
C ILE A 357 15.28 -20.52 -35.85
N ASP A 358 14.90 -19.81 -34.79
CA ASP A 358 15.77 -18.88 -34.10
C ASP A 358 15.63 -19.02 -32.58
N GLY A 359 16.68 -18.62 -31.86
CA GLY A 359 16.78 -18.66 -30.40
C GLY A 359 17.07 -17.28 -29.83
N THR A 360 16.18 -16.77 -28.97
CA THR A 360 16.36 -15.47 -28.31
C THR A 360 16.46 -15.61 -26.79
N GLY A 361 17.51 -15.03 -26.21
CA GLY A 361 17.70 -14.95 -24.76
C GLY A 361 16.99 -13.76 -24.10
N SER A 362 17.12 -13.65 -22.77
CA SER A 362 16.68 -12.49 -21.97
C SER A 362 15.17 -12.22 -21.91
N LEU A 363 14.33 -13.10 -22.45
CA LEU A 363 12.87 -12.98 -22.38
C LEU A 363 12.27 -13.54 -21.09
N VAL A 364 12.96 -14.49 -20.46
CA VAL A 364 12.48 -15.23 -19.29
C VAL A 364 13.45 -15.04 -18.13
N GLN A 365 12.89 -14.84 -16.92
CA GLN A 365 13.68 -14.79 -15.71
C GLN A 365 14.21 -16.18 -15.35
N GLN A 366 15.42 -16.23 -14.81
CA GLN A 366 16.00 -17.49 -14.33
C GLN A 366 15.13 -18.07 -13.21
N ILE A 367 15.01 -19.40 -13.21
CA ILE A 367 14.21 -20.15 -12.24
C ILE A 367 15.03 -20.30 -10.97
N LYS A 368 14.45 -19.91 -9.83
CA LYS A 368 15.05 -20.14 -8.51
C LYS A 368 14.82 -21.59 -8.09
N ARG A 369 15.89 -22.27 -7.70
CA ARG A 369 15.90 -23.63 -7.14
C ARG A 369 16.30 -23.57 -5.66
N ALA A 370 16.20 -24.70 -4.95
CA ALA A 370 16.49 -24.76 -3.51
C ALA A 370 17.89 -24.26 -3.14
N HIS A 371 18.90 -24.55 -3.99
CA HIS A 371 20.30 -24.23 -3.72
C HIS A 371 21.00 -23.49 -4.87
N SER A 372 20.27 -23.10 -5.91
CA SER A 372 20.86 -22.48 -7.09
C SER A 372 19.83 -21.69 -7.91
N ILE A 373 20.32 -21.02 -8.94
CA ILE A 373 19.51 -20.35 -9.96
C ILE A 373 19.80 -21.07 -11.28
N SER A 374 18.80 -21.21 -12.14
CA SER A 374 18.97 -21.79 -13.48
C SER A 374 19.99 -21.01 -14.32
N HIS A 375 20.50 -21.64 -15.39
CA HIS A 375 21.16 -20.88 -16.45
C HIS A 375 20.17 -19.95 -17.18
N HIS A 376 20.69 -19.12 -18.09
CA HIS A 376 19.86 -18.31 -18.97
C HIS A 376 18.92 -19.21 -19.78
N ILE A 377 17.64 -18.87 -19.79
CA ILE A 377 16.62 -19.59 -20.54
C ILE A 377 16.41 -18.88 -21.87
N PHE A 378 16.56 -19.64 -22.96
CA PHE A 378 16.37 -19.17 -24.32
C PHE A 378 15.00 -19.60 -24.82
N LEU A 379 14.33 -18.71 -25.55
CA LEU A 379 13.15 -19.03 -26.33
C LEU A 379 13.59 -19.41 -27.74
N TYR A 380 13.42 -20.68 -28.08
CA TYR A 380 13.51 -21.18 -29.43
C TYR A 380 12.12 -21.18 -30.06
N GLU A 381 12.05 -20.72 -31.30
CA GLU A 381 10.80 -20.60 -32.03
C GLU A 381 10.96 -21.08 -33.47
N ILE A 382 10.02 -21.92 -33.91
CA ILE A 382 9.85 -22.30 -35.31
C ILE A 382 8.82 -21.35 -35.91
N VAL A 383 9.26 -20.51 -36.82
CA VAL A 383 8.43 -19.54 -37.52
C VAL A 383 8.20 -20.01 -38.94
N LEU A 384 6.92 -20.13 -39.29
CA LEU A 384 6.48 -20.29 -40.66
C LEU A 384 6.43 -18.91 -41.33
N TYR A 385 7.06 -18.78 -42.50
CA TYR A 385 6.97 -17.55 -43.30
C TYR A 385 6.70 -17.87 -44.78
N GLY A 386 5.82 -17.05 -45.39
CA GLY A 386 5.41 -17.19 -46.79
C GLY A 386 4.08 -16.47 -47.06
N TYR A 387 3.83 -16.06 -48.31
CA TYR A 387 2.59 -15.39 -48.74
C TYR A 387 2.18 -14.16 -47.88
N GLY A 388 3.16 -13.40 -47.38
CA GLY A 388 2.90 -12.22 -46.53
C GLY A 388 2.47 -12.54 -45.10
N VAL A 389 2.56 -13.81 -44.68
CA VAL A 389 2.23 -14.26 -43.33
C VAL A 389 3.49 -14.75 -42.63
N GLN A 390 3.66 -14.35 -41.37
CA GLN A 390 4.71 -14.82 -40.47
C GLN A 390 4.03 -15.28 -39.17
N VAL A 391 4.05 -16.58 -38.90
CA VAL A 391 3.34 -17.17 -37.75
C VAL A 391 4.22 -18.23 -37.10
N SER A 392 4.24 -18.22 -35.77
CA SER A 392 4.92 -19.24 -35.00
C SER A 392 4.14 -20.55 -34.95
N VAL A 393 4.81 -21.66 -35.22
CA VAL A 393 4.20 -23.00 -35.31
C VAL A 393 4.69 -23.99 -34.25
N ALA A 394 5.81 -23.72 -33.59
CA ALA A 394 6.25 -24.46 -32.41
C ALA A 394 7.30 -23.69 -31.60
N GLN A 395 7.37 -23.96 -30.30
CA GLN A 395 8.28 -23.28 -29.40
C GLN A 395 8.94 -24.21 -28.38
N MET A 396 10.11 -23.80 -27.91
CA MET A 396 10.79 -24.38 -26.77
C MET A 396 11.40 -23.27 -25.89
N LEU A 397 11.19 -23.34 -24.57
CA LEU A 397 12.06 -22.63 -23.63
C LEU A 397 13.12 -23.62 -23.15
N SER A 398 14.39 -23.24 -23.11
CA SER A 398 15.46 -24.14 -22.71
C SER A 398 16.63 -23.43 -22.03
N GLU A 399 17.12 -23.99 -20.94
CA GLU A 399 18.44 -23.69 -20.37
C GLU A 399 19.57 -24.27 -21.22
N LYS A 400 19.30 -25.36 -21.96
CA LYS A 400 20.27 -26.06 -22.80
C LYS A 400 20.22 -25.58 -24.24
N GLN A 401 21.39 -25.38 -24.81
CA GLN A 401 21.58 -24.95 -26.20
C GLN A 401 22.34 -26.00 -27.02
N ASP A 402 22.40 -27.25 -26.53
CA ASP A 402 23.08 -28.32 -27.24
C ASP A 402 22.23 -28.91 -28.37
N MET A 403 22.92 -29.51 -29.34
CA MET A 403 22.31 -30.12 -30.51
C MET A 403 21.30 -31.22 -30.15
N ALA A 404 21.59 -32.02 -29.11
CA ALA A 404 20.73 -33.13 -28.71
C ALA A 404 19.36 -32.66 -28.21
N THR A 405 19.33 -31.58 -27.44
CA THR A 405 18.10 -30.98 -26.90
C THR A 405 17.26 -30.39 -28.03
N ILE A 406 17.89 -29.64 -28.95
CA ILE A 406 17.22 -29.07 -30.11
C ILE A 406 16.68 -30.18 -31.02
N GLN A 407 17.48 -31.22 -31.28
CA GLN A 407 17.04 -32.36 -32.08
C GLN A 407 15.85 -33.09 -31.45
N TYR A 408 15.88 -33.29 -30.12
CA TYR A 408 14.77 -33.92 -29.40
C TYR A 408 13.48 -33.10 -29.51
N TRP A 409 13.56 -31.77 -29.41
CA TRP A 409 12.43 -30.87 -29.63
C TRP A 409 11.84 -31.01 -31.03
N LEU A 410 12.68 -30.94 -32.08
CA LEU A 410 12.25 -31.07 -33.47
C LEU A 410 11.64 -32.43 -33.77
N GLN A 411 12.23 -33.51 -33.25
CA GLN A 411 11.67 -34.86 -33.39
C GLN A 411 10.31 -34.97 -32.72
N LYS A 412 10.14 -34.43 -31.50
CA LYS A 412 8.84 -34.41 -30.82
C LYS A 412 7.79 -33.67 -31.62
N TRP A 413 8.16 -32.56 -32.25
CA TRP A 413 7.27 -31.82 -33.13
C TRP A 413 6.87 -32.65 -34.35
N LEU A 414 7.84 -33.26 -35.07
CA LEU A 414 7.58 -34.15 -36.22
C LEU A 414 6.66 -35.33 -35.88
N MET A 415 6.82 -35.92 -34.69
CA MET A 415 5.99 -37.01 -34.20
C MET A 415 4.51 -36.64 -34.03
N THR A 416 4.15 -35.35 -34.09
CA THR A 416 2.73 -34.90 -34.11
C THR A 416 2.07 -35.02 -35.49
N GLY A 417 2.74 -35.67 -36.43
CA GLY A 417 2.24 -35.94 -37.78
C GLY A 417 2.30 -34.71 -38.68
N VAL A 418 3.19 -33.76 -38.38
CA VAL A 418 3.56 -32.70 -39.32
C VAL A 418 4.49 -33.28 -40.38
N THR A 419 4.26 -32.91 -41.63
CA THR A 419 5.12 -33.29 -42.75
C THR A 419 6.46 -32.58 -42.66
N PHE A 420 7.53 -33.24 -43.11
CA PHE A 420 8.85 -32.63 -43.20
C PHE A 420 8.79 -31.30 -43.99
N PRO A 421 9.44 -30.24 -43.50
CA PRO A 421 9.53 -28.98 -44.22
C PRO A 421 10.27 -29.17 -45.54
N LYS A 422 9.84 -28.43 -46.56
CA LYS A 422 10.44 -28.48 -47.89
C LYS A 422 11.69 -27.60 -47.99
N GLU A 423 11.68 -26.47 -47.28
CA GLU A 423 12.78 -25.50 -47.18
C GLU A 423 12.90 -24.94 -45.76
#